data_AF-A0A6G0TDR6-F1
#
_entry.id   AF-A0A6G0TDR6-F1
#
_cell.length_a   1.000
_cell.length_b   1.000
_cell.length_c   1.000
_cell.angle_alpha   90.00
_cell.angle_beta   90.00
_cell.angle_gamma   90.00
#
_symmetry.space_group_name_H-M   'P 1'
#
loop_
_entity.id
_entity.type
_entity.pdbx_description
1 polymer ?
#
loop_
_entity_poly.entity_id
_entity_poly.type
_entity_poly.pdbx_seq_one_letter_code
_entity_poly.pdbx_strand_id
1 'polypeptide(L)'
;MYPHTRLLCLSSYAGKLTEFWSNSRCIHQMSMKNIVKTPLVCGQPTEESHPHLVMKGELVPGIQKEEFMIRRRNLIESVLSTRKDFYHVIVIPSAIRQYMSDHIPYPFRQNTDFLYFSGCQETDCALVICGNSVDNFTSTLFLKPYDPQSELWNGPSTKAECAPLIFGVDDGKTLPQLSEFINV
;
A
#
# COMPACT_ATOMS: atom_id res chain seq x y z
N MET A 1 -61.46 27.37 18.39
CA MET A 1 -61.83 26.05 17.84
C MET A 1 -60.84 25.04 18.40
N TYR A 2 -61.32 24.03 19.12
CA TYR A 2 -60.57 23.05 19.93
C TYR A 2 -61.50 21.81 20.14
N PRO A 3 -61.04 20.65 20.66
CA PRO A 3 -59.69 20.28 21.10
C PRO A 3 -59.04 19.31 20.06
N HIS A 4 -58.39 18.14 20.26
CA HIS A 4 -57.93 17.27 21.37
C HIS A 4 -56.91 16.27 20.75
N THR A 5 -55.94 15.58 21.38
CA THR A 5 -55.49 15.45 22.80
C THR A 5 -53.96 15.14 22.82
N ARG A 6 -53.36 15.00 24.00
CA ARG A 6 -52.03 14.40 24.26
C ARG A 6 -51.89 12.96 23.76
N LEU A 7 -50.65 12.51 23.57
CA LEU A 7 -50.11 11.43 24.43
C LEU A 7 -48.62 11.68 24.74
N LEU A 8 -48.21 11.36 25.96
CA LEU A 8 -46.81 11.36 26.42
C LEU A 8 -46.40 9.90 26.63
N CYS A 9 -45.13 9.56 26.38
CA CYS A 9 -44.52 8.39 27.00
C CYS A 9 -43.06 8.68 27.35
N LEU A 10 -42.78 8.71 28.66
CA LEU A 10 -41.44 8.57 29.20
C LEU A 10 -41.22 7.08 29.49
N SER A 11 -40.17 6.49 28.94
CA SER A 11 -39.67 5.19 29.41
C SER A 11 -38.15 5.21 29.48
N SER A 12 -37.63 5.53 30.67
CA SER A 12 -36.27 5.11 31.02
C SER A 12 -36.27 3.60 31.17
N TYR A 13 -35.40 2.90 30.44
CA TYR A 13 -35.09 1.50 30.71
C TYR A 13 -33.58 1.25 30.58
N ALA A 14 -32.91 1.16 31.73
CA ALA A 14 -31.52 0.77 31.81
C ALA A 14 -31.38 -0.75 31.58
N GLY A 15 -31.07 -1.14 30.35
CA GLY A 15 -30.71 -2.51 30.00
C GLY A 15 -29.30 -2.86 30.48
N LYS A 16 -29.19 -3.52 31.64
CA LYS A 16 -27.93 -4.15 32.05
C LYS A 16 -27.58 -5.30 31.10
N LEU A 17 -26.41 -5.25 30.48
CA LEU A 17 -25.71 -6.45 30.04
C LEU A 17 -24.57 -6.72 31.04
N THR A 18 -24.95 -7.29 32.18
CA THR A 18 -23.99 -7.86 33.12
C THR A 18 -23.45 -9.17 32.60
N GLU A 19 -22.13 -9.18 32.46
CA GLU A 19 -21.25 -10.29 32.82
C GLU A 19 -21.07 -11.50 31.88
N PHE A 20 -19.77 -11.85 31.79
CA PHE A 20 -19.23 -13.18 31.53
C PHE A 20 -19.58 -13.85 30.19
N TRP A 21 -18.57 -13.93 29.33
CA TRP A 21 -17.78 -15.18 29.34
C TRP A 21 -16.28 -14.87 29.31
N SER A 22 -15.51 -15.70 30.01
CA SER A 22 -14.06 -15.57 30.13
C SER A 22 -13.35 -16.11 28.89
N ASN A 23 -12.45 -15.32 28.30
CA ASN A 23 -11.27 -15.87 27.65
C ASN A 23 -10.17 -14.80 27.48
N SER A 24 -9.02 -15.04 28.12
CA SER A 24 -7.93 -14.07 28.22
C SER A 24 -7.14 -13.94 26.91
N ARG A 25 -7.42 -12.89 26.13
CA ARG A 25 -6.46 -12.30 25.20
C ARG A 25 -6.41 -10.80 25.41
N CYS A 26 -5.22 -10.26 25.66
CA CYS A 26 -5.02 -8.83 25.87
C CYS A 26 -5.32 -8.05 24.59
N ILE A 27 -6.53 -7.50 24.49
CA ILE A 27 -6.84 -6.50 23.47
C ILE A 27 -6.02 -5.27 23.80
N HIS A 28 -4.87 -5.10 23.12
CA HIS A 28 -4.11 -3.86 23.20
C HIS A 28 -4.98 -2.74 22.63
N GLN A 29 -5.59 -1.95 23.51
CA GLN A 29 -6.36 -0.78 23.13
C GLN A 29 -5.38 0.27 22.58
N MET A 30 -5.09 0.17 21.28
CA MET A 30 -4.20 1.09 20.59
C MET A 30 -4.76 2.50 20.76
N SER A 31 -4.08 3.29 21.58
CA SER A 31 -4.38 4.71 21.76
C SER A 31 -4.25 5.38 20.40
N MET A 32 -5.40 5.76 19.81
CA MET A 32 -5.45 6.62 18.64
C MET A 32 -4.98 8.01 19.06
N LYS A 33 -3.66 8.16 19.18
CA LYS A 33 -3.00 9.45 19.25
C LYS A 33 -3.50 10.27 18.06
N ASN A 34 -3.84 11.54 18.28
CA ASN A 34 -4.14 12.46 17.18
C ASN A 34 -2.87 12.67 16.36
N ILE A 35 -2.65 11.81 15.37
CA ILE A 35 -1.59 11.94 14.38
C ILE A 35 -1.90 13.21 13.60
N VAL A 36 -1.06 14.24 13.78
CA VAL A 36 -1.04 15.38 12.88
C VAL A 36 -0.78 14.80 11.49
N LYS A 37 -1.75 14.94 10.58
CA LYS A 37 -1.61 14.53 9.19
C LYS A 37 -0.59 15.43 8.49
N THR A 38 0.69 15.13 8.65
CA THR A 38 1.70 15.48 7.66
C THR A 38 1.25 14.83 6.34
N PRO A 39 1.09 15.59 5.24
CA PRO A 39 0.68 15.02 3.95
C PRO A 39 1.68 13.93 3.53
N LEU A 40 1.16 12.86 2.94
CA LEU A 40 1.95 11.67 2.69
C LEU A 40 2.95 11.92 1.54
N VAL A 41 4.24 12.03 1.88
CA VAL A 41 5.30 12.29 0.90
C VAL A 41 5.45 11.07 -0.01
N CYS A 42 5.25 11.30 -1.31
CA CYS A 42 5.20 10.29 -2.35
C CYS A 42 5.87 10.83 -3.62
N GLY A 43 6.62 9.98 -4.33
CA GLY A 43 7.31 10.34 -5.58
C GLY A 43 6.42 10.36 -6.83
N GLN A 44 5.11 10.14 -6.70
CA GLN A 44 4.13 10.21 -7.79
C GLN A 44 2.84 10.95 -7.35
N PRO A 45 2.01 11.41 -8.31
CA PRO A 45 0.72 12.03 -8.00
C PRO A 45 -0.20 11.15 -7.14
N THR A 46 -0.95 11.77 -6.22
CA THR A 46 -1.86 11.12 -5.26
C THR A 46 -3.17 11.90 -5.12
N GLU A 47 -4.20 11.29 -4.51
CA GLU A 47 -5.48 11.97 -4.24
C GLU A 47 -5.33 13.26 -3.39
N GLU A 48 -4.33 13.32 -2.49
CA GLU A 48 -4.06 14.51 -1.66
C GLU A 48 -3.31 15.61 -2.43
N SER A 49 -2.42 15.25 -3.36
CA SER A 49 -1.56 16.21 -4.07
C SER A 49 -2.13 16.68 -5.42
N HIS A 50 -2.82 15.78 -6.13
CA HIS A 50 -3.32 16.01 -7.49
C HIS A 50 -4.77 15.47 -7.66
N PRO A 51 -5.76 15.95 -6.86
CA PRO A 51 -7.14 15.46 -6.90
C PRO A 51 -7.89 15.69 -8.22
N HIS A 52 -7.30 16.44 -9.16
CA HIS A 52 -7.80 16.66 -10.52
C HIS A 52 -7.28 15.63 -11.54
N LEU A 53 -6.34 14.78 -11.14
CA LEU A 53 -5.64 13.79 -11.98
C LEU A 53 -5.79 12.36 -11.43
N VAL A 54 -5.73 12.21 -10.11
CA VAL A 54 -5.90 10.93 -9.40
C VAL A 54 -7.12 11.06 -8.51
N MET A 55 -8.16 10.27 -8.77
CA MET A 55 -9.38 10.30 -7.95
C MET A 55 -9.17 9.55 -6.62
N LYS A 56 -10.12 9.73 -5.68
CA LYS A 56 -10.06 9.06 -4.39
C LYS A 56 -10.01 7.53 -4.53
N GLY A 57 -9.06 6.89 -3.86
CA GLY A 57 -8.80 5.44 -3.95
C GLY A 57 -7.94 5.01 -5.15
N GLU A 58 -7.69 5.89 -6.12
CA GLU A 58 -6.82 5.60 -7.26
C GLU A 58 -5.34 5.67 -6.87
N LEU A 59 -4.57 4.73 -7.42
CA LEU A 59 -3.10 4.71 -7.30
C LEU A 59 -2.43 5.32 -8.53
N VAL A 60 -3.07 5.16 -9.70
CA VAL A 60 -2.76 5.85 -10.95
C VAL A 60 -4.09 6.23 -11.63
N PRO A 61 -4.14 7.26 -12.50
CA PRO A 61 -5.41 7.76 -13.05
C PRO A 61 -6.28 6.66 -13.68
N GLY A 62 -7.52 6.53 -13.20
CA GLY A 62 -8.47 5.52 -13.66
C GLY A 62 -8.26 4.10 -13.12
N ILE A 63 -7.31 3.86 -12.20
CA ILE A 63 -7.05 2.54 -11.62
C ILE A 63 -6.98 2.61 -10.09
N GLN A 64 -7.97 1.99 -9.43
CA GLN A 64 -8.08 1.83 -7.98
C GLN A 64 -6.92 1.00 -7.41
N LYS A 65 -6.52 1.27 -6.17
CA LYS A 65 -5.42 0.55 -5.48
C LYS A 65 -5.68 -0.96 -5.38
N GLU A 66 -6.92 -1.34 -5.13
CA GLU A 66 -7.36 -2.72 -4.92
C GLU A 66 -7.19 -3.60 -6.17
N GLU A 67 -7.26 -3.02 -7.38
CA GLU A 67 -6.99 -3.70 -8.65
C GLU A 67 -5.53 -4.20 -8.72
N PHE A 68 -4.57 -3.43 -8.18
CA PHE A 68 -3.18 -3.88 -8.11
C PHE A 68 -2.98 -5.04 -7.12
N MET A 69 -3.73 -5.04 -6.02
CA MET A 69 -3.74 -6.16 -5.06
C MET A 69 -4.30 -7.44 -5.72
N ILE A 70 -5.40 -7.31 -6.46
CA ILE A 70 -6.01 -8.41 -7.23
C ILE A 70 -5.04 -8.94 -8.29
N ARG A 71 -4.35 -8.08 -9.04
CA ARG A 71 -3.33 -8.50 -10.02
C ARG A 71 -2.19 -9.29 -9.39
N ARG A 72 -1.68 -8.85 -8.23
CA ARG A 72 -0.64 -9.59 -7.49
C ARG A 72 -1.13 -10.97 -7.02
N ARG A 73 -2.36 -11.05 -6.49
CA ARG A 73 -3.01 -12.32 -6.11
C ARG A 73 -3.15 -13.28 -7.31
N ASN A 74 -3.64 -12.78 -8.43
CA ASN A 74 -3.85 -13.58 -9.64
C ASN A 74 -2.52 -14.10 -10.25
N LEU A 75 -1.44 -13.33 -10.12
CA LEU A 75 -0.10 -13.75 -10.55
C LEU A 75 0.44 -14.91 -9.71
N ILE A 76 0.40 -14.80 -8.37
CA ILE A 76 0.89 -15.89 -7.51
C ILE A 76 -0.01 -17.12 -7.58
N GLU A 77 -1.33 -16.96 -7.75
CA GLU A 77 -2.28 -18.05 -8.02
C GLU A 77 -1.97 -18.79 -9.33
N SER A 78 -1.63 -18.08 -10.40
CA SER A 78 -1.18 -18.66 -11.67
C SER A 78 0.12 -19.48 -11.51
N VAL A 79 1.13 -18.92 -10.84
CA VAL A 79 2.40 -19.61 -10.57
C VAL A 79 2.20 -20.87 -9.71
N LEU A 80 1.44 -20.76 -8.62
CA LEU A 80 1.09 -21.88 -7.74
C LEU A 80 0.26 -22.95 -8.46
N SER A 81 -0.60 -22.58 -9.42
CA SER A 81 -1.34 -23.57 -10.22
C SER A 81 -0.43 -24.48 -11.04
N THR A 82 0.77 -23.98 -11.41
CA THR A 82 1.77 -24.71 -12.21
C THR A 82 2.66 -25.61 -11.33
N ARG A 83 3.03 -25.16 -10.13
CA ARG A 83 3.92 -25.88 -9.17
C ARG A 83 3.50 -25.57 -7.73
N LYS A 84 2.97 -26.54 -6.99
CA LYS A 84 2.47 -26.35 -5.62
C LYS A 84 3.46 -26.71 -4.51
N ASP A 85 4.48 -27.49 -4.85
CA ASP A 85 5.33 -28.19 -3.87
C ASP A 85 6.53 -27.35 -3.39
N PHE A 86 6.57 -26.07 -3.77
CA PHE A 86 7.71 -25.17 -3.61
C PHE A 86 7.24 -23.82 -3.05
N TYR A 87 8.10 -23.20 -2.25
CA TYR A 87 8.00 -21.77 -1.96
C TYR A 87 8.49 -20.99 -3.17
N HIS A 88 7.70 -20.02 -3.65
CA HIS A 88 8.04 -19.21 -4.82
C HIS A 88 8.51 -17.83 -4.40
N VAL A 89 9.45 -17.28 -5.17
CA VAL A 89 9.89 -15.89 -5.08
C VAL A 89 9.87 -15.30 -6.49
N ILE A 90 8.95 -14.36 -6.72
CA ILE A 90 8.77 -13.65 -7.98
C ILE A 90 9.38 -12.26 -7.80
N VAL A 91 10.41 -11.92 -8.58
CA VAL A 91 11.09 -10.62 -8.51
C VAL A 91 10.83 -9.86 -9.81
N ILE A 92 10.18 -8.71 -9.71
CA ILE A 92 9.89 -7.82 -10.84
C ILE A 92 10.65 -6.51 -10.61
N PRO A 93 11.73 -6.22 -11.36
CA PRO A 93 12.49 -4.98 -11.21
C PRO A 93 11.79 -3.80 -11.92
N SER A 94 11.97 -2.59 -11.38
CA SER A 94 11.59 -1.36 -12.08
C SER A 94 12.48 -1.10 -13.30
N ALA A 95 12.12 -0.12 -14.11
CA ALA A 95 13.10 0.51 -14.99
C ALA A 95 14.09 1.35 -14.17
N ILE A 96 15.32 1.45 -14.66
CA ILE A 96 16.35 2.40 -14.19
C ILE A 96 16.30 3.68 -15.01
N ARG A 97 16.84 4.78 -14.48
CA ARG A 97 16.93 6.03 -15.24
C ARG A 97 17.98 5.93 -16.35
N GLN A 98 17.57 6.18 -17.59
CA GLN A 98 18.46 6.24 -18.75
C GLN A 98 18.91 7.67 -19.03
N TYR A 99 20.12 7.80 -19.57
CA TYR A 99 20.78 9.08 -19.86
C TYR A 99 21.17 9.16 -21.34
N MET A 100 21.03 10.36 -21.92
CA MET A 100 21.50 10.70 -23.27
C MET A 100 23.00 11.03 -23.26
N SER A 101 23.45 11.66 -22.18
CA SER A 101 24.84 11.92 -21.82
C SER A 101 24.93 12.08 -20.29
N ASP A 102 26.14 12.12 -19.73
CA ASP A 102 26.46 12.02 -18.31
C ASP A 102 25.59 12.86 -17.34
N HIS A 103 25.03 13.99 -17.81
CA HIS A 103 24.19 14.89 -17.02
C HIS A 103 22.81 15.19 -17.65
N ILE A 104 22.44 14.52 -18.74
CA ILE A 104 21.16 14.73 -19.45
C ILE A 104 20.33 13.42 -19.39
N PRO A 105 19.38 13.30 -18.44
CA PRO A 105 18.48 12.15 -18.38
C PRO A 105 17.45 12.19 -19.52
N TYR A 106 17.05 11.02 -20.00
CA TYR A 106 15.83 10.88 -20.80
C TYR A 106 14.58 11.00 -19.88
N PRO A 107 13.41 11.39 -20.43
CA PRO A 107 12.14 11.29 -19.70
C PRO A 107 11.93 9.85 -19.21
N PHE A 108 11.68 9.67 -17.91
CA PHE A 108 11.55 8.34 -17.34
C PHE A 108 10.30 7.62 -17.86
N ARG A 109 10.46 6.34 -18.19
CA ARG A 109 9.36 5.42 -18.50
C ARG A 109 9.55 4.15 -17.68
N GLN A 110 8.53 3.80 -16.91
CA GLN A 110 8.55 2.60 -16.07
C GLN A 110 8.55 1.31 -16.90
N ASN A 111 9.09 0.23 -16.34
CA ASN A 111 8.90 -1.13 -16.85
C ASN A 111 7.40 -1.49 -16.84
N THR A 112 6.88 -2.04 -17.93
CA THR A 112 5.44 -2.32 -18.10
C THR A 112 4.90 -3.29 -17.05
N ASP A 113 5.61 -4.38 -16.77
CA ASP A 113 5.16 -5.43 -15.85
C ASP A 113 5.23 -4.94 -14.40
N PHE A 114 6.32 -4.26 -14.04
CA PHE A 114 6.45 -3.59 -12.75
C PHE A 114 5.32 -2.59 -12.52
N LEU A 115 5.03 -1.72 -13.49
CA LEU A 115 3.94 -0.76 -13.39
C LEU A 115 2.58 -1.46 -13.27
N TYR A 116 2.34 -2.53 -14.04
CA TYR A 116 1.09 -3.28 -14.05
C TYR A 116 0.78 -3.95 -12.70
N PHE A 117 1.79 -4.48 -12.00
CA PHE A 117 1.64 -5.17 -10.72
C PHE A 117 1.86 -4.30 -9.46
N SER A 118 2.55 -3.16 -9.56
CA SER A 118 2.83 -2.28 -8.40
C SER A 118 2.08 -0.94 -8.42
N GLY A 119 1.76 -0.38 -9.58
CA GLY A 119 1.30 1.01 -9.73
C GLY A 119 2.36 2.07 -9.42
N CYS A 120 3.62 1.67 -9.19
CA CYS A 120 4.72 2.56 -8.83
C CYS A 120 5.46 3.12 -10.06
N GLN A 121 5.65 4.44 -10.09
CA GLN A 121 6.27 5.20 -11.18
C GLN A 121 7.68 5.72 -10.83
N GLU A 122 8.22 5.31 -9.68
CA GLU A 122 9.56 5.72 -9.21
C GLU A 122 10.68 4.85 -9.80
N THR A 123 11.90 5.39 -9.80
CA THR A 123 13.10 4.72 -10.34
C THR A 123 13.76 3.85 -9.28
N ASP A 124 14.56 2.87 -9.72
CA ASP A 124 15.48 2.13 -8.85
C ASP A 124 14.75 1.36 -7.72
N CYS A 125 13.72 0.61 -8.11
CA CYS A 125 12.80 -0.13 -7.24
C CYS A 125 12.68 -1.61 -7.66
N ALA A 126 12.12 -2.46 -6.79
CA ALA A 126 11.74 -3.84 -7.13
C ALA A 126 10.50 -4.29 -6.37
N LEU A 127 9.60 -5.00 -7.03
CA LEU A 127 8.46 -5.68 -6.40
C LEU A 127 8.83 -7.15 -6.22
N VAL A 128 8.79 -7.65 -4.99
CA VAL A 128 8.93 -9.07 -4.70
C VAL A 128 7.60 -9.61 -4.23
N ILE A 129 7.17 -10.74 -4.78
CA ILE A 129 5.99 -11.48 -4.32
C ILE A 129 6.47 -12.89 -3.96
N CYS A 130 6.24 -13.33 -2.74
CA CYS A 130 6.70 -14.65 -2.27
C CYS A 130 5.66 -15.38 -1.42
N GLY A 131 5.65 -16.71 -1.50
CA GLY A 131 4.63 -17.53 -0.84
C GLY A 131 4.56 -18.97 -1.34
N ASN A 132 3.75 -19.77 -0.65
CA ASN A 132 3.46 -21.18 -1.00
C ASN A 132 1.95 -21.50 -1.10
N SER A 133 1.06 -20.54 -0.79
CA SER A 133 -0.37 -20.65 -1.07
C SER A 133 -0.97 -19.28 -1.42
N VAL A 134 -2.17 -19.27 -2.00
CA VAL A 134 -2.88 -18.03 -2.38
C VAL A 134 -3.43 -17.30 -1.14
N ASP A 135 -3.55 -17.99 0.00
CA ASP A 135 -3.98 -17.43 1.29
C ASP A 135 -2.78 -17.04 2.18
N ASN A 136 -1.56 -17.42 1.80
CA ASN A 136 -0.31 -17.18 2.53
C ASN A 136 0.83 -16.85 1.53
N PHE A 137 0.71 -15.67 0.93
CA PHE A 137 1.77 -14.99 0.20
C PHE A 137 1.90 -13.55 0.72
N THR A 138 3.04 -12.92 0.48
CA THR A 138 3.25 -11.49 0.72
C THR A 138 3.79 -10.80 -0.52
N SER A 139 3.53 -9.50 -0.61
CA SER A 139 4.10 -8.60 -1.60
C SER A 139 4.87 -7.49 -0.90
N THR A 140 6.16 -7.35 -1.24
CA THR A 140 7.08 -6.38 -0.64
C THR A 140 7.58 -5.44 -1.72
N LEU A 141 7.41 -4.13 -1.54
CA LEU A 141 7.99 -3.14 -2.45
C LEU A 141 9.33 -2.62 -1.89
N PHE A 142 10.38 -2.81 -2.67
CA PHE A 142 11.70 -2.28 -2.41
C PHE A 142 11.84 -0.94 -3.15
N LEU A 143 12.05 0.14 -2.39
CA LEU A 143 12.21 1.50 -2.90
C LEU A 143 13.65 1.99 -2.73
N LYS A 144 14.05 2.99 -3.52
CA LYS A 144 15.33 3.69 -3.34
C LYS A 144 15.44 4.24 -1.90
N PRO A 145 16.62 4.17 -1.24
CA PRO A 145 16.85 4.84 0.04
C PRO A 145 16.58 6.35 -0.04
N TYR A 146 15.97 6.92 1.01
CA TYR A 146 15.73 8.35 1.14
C TYR A 146 17.05 9.14 1.18
N ASP A 147 17.19 10.11 0.27
CA ASP A 147 18.36 10.99 0.15
C ASP A 147 17.90 12.44 -0.04
N PRO A 148 18.07 13.32 0.98
CA PRO A 148 17.71 14.73 0.89
C PRO A 148 18.41 15.48 -0.24
N GLN A 149 19.63 15.10 -0.62
CA GLN A 149 20.37 15.78 -1.68
C GLN A 149 19.80 15.42 -3.06
N SER A 150 19.38 14.16 -3.25
CA SER A 150 18.59 13.75 -4.42
C SER A 150 17.26 14.50 -4.50
N GLU A 151 16.50 14.63 -3.39
CA GLU A 151 15.17 15.24 -3.43
C GLU A 151 15.16 16.71 -3.87
N LEU A 152 16.20 17.49 -3.52
CA LEU A 152 16.37 18.89 -3.96
C LEU A 152 16.34 19.08 -5.48
N TRP A 153 16.72 18.05 -6.25
CA TRP A 153 16.78 18.10 -7.72
C TRP A 153 15.73 17.22 -8.40
N ASN A 154 15.27 16.16 -7.74
CA ASN A 154 14.37 15.15 -8.31
C ASN A 154 12.91 15.33 -7.86
N GLY A 155 12.65 16.17 -6.86
CA GLY A 155 11.38 16.17 -6.13
C GLY A 155 11.33 15.11 -5.03
N PRO A 156 10.22 15.01 -4.29
CA PRO A 156 10.04 14.05 -3.21
C PRO A 156 10.18 12.60 -3.69
N SER A 157 10.63 11.71 -2.82
CA SER A 157 10.62 10.25 -3.04
C SER A 157 9.76 9.55 -2.00
N THR A 158 9.09 8.47 -2.36
CA THR A 158 8.31 7.67 -1.41
C THR A 158 9.24 6.92 -0.47
N LYS A 159 8.99 7.03 0.83
CA LYS A 159 9.72 6.22 1.83
C LYS A 159 9.22 4.78 1.84
N ALA A 160 10.14 3.83 2.00
CA ALA A 160 9.85 2.40 2.15
C ALA A 160 8.71 2.11 3.14
N GLU A 161 8.79 2.70 4.33
CA GLU A 161 7.79 2.65 5.42
C GLU A 161 6.38 3.16 5.03
N CYS A 162 6.24 3.93 3.94
CA CYS A 162 4.95 4.41 3.42
C CYS A 162 4.38 3.51 2.31
N ALA A 163 5.16 2.57 1.76
CA ALA A 163 4.77 1.78 0.58
C ALA A 163 3.48 0.95 0.78
N PRO A 164 3.22 0.29 1.93
CA PRO A 164 1.96 -0.43 2.16
C PRO A 164 0.71 0.46 2.06
N LEU A 165 0.79 1.68 2.61
CA LEU A 165 -0.32 2.63 2.61
C LEU A 165 -0.66 3.11 1.17
N ILE A 166 0.38 3.36 0.37
CA ILE A 166 0.29 3.90 -0.99
C ILE A 166 -0.05 2.80 -2.01
N PHE A 167 0.81 1.79 -2.15
CA PHE A 167 0.74 0.80 -3.24
C PHE A 167 -0.08 -0.46 -2.88
N GLY A 168 -0.62 -0.53 -1.65
CA GLY A 168 -1.40 -1.67 -1.15
C GLY A 168 -0.59 -2.96 -1.02
N VAL A 169 0.73 -2.85 -0.92
CA VAL A 169 1.64 -3.97 -0.65
C VAL A 169 1.64 -4.31 0.85
N ASP A 170 2.14 -5.48 1.21
CA ASP A 170 2.11 -5.98 2.58
C ASP A 170 3.28 -5.42 3.42
N ASP A 171 4.44 -5.17 2.79
CA ASP A 171 5.64 -4.61 3.41
C ASP A 171 6.39 -3.67 2.45
N GLY A 172 7.25 -2.82 3.00
CA GLY A 172 8.02 -1.81 2.26
C GLY A 172 9.44 -1.67 2.79
N LYS A 173 10.43 -1.91 1.92
CA LYS A 173 11.87 -1.97 2.29
C LYS A 173 12.73 -1.08 1.40
N THR A 174 13.98 -0.87 1.79
CA THR A 174 14.96 -0.16 0.95
C THR A 174 15.68 -1.14 0.03
N LEU A 175 15.96 -0.74 -1.22
CA LEU A 175 16.57 -1.60 -2.25
C LEU A 175 17.86 -2.33 -1.80
N PRO A 176 18.77 -1.75 -0.99
CA PRO A 176 19.95 -2.47 -0.49
C PRO A 176 19.63 -3.73 0.34
N GLN A 177 18.43 -3.84 0.92
CA GLN A 177 17.98 -5.00 1.69
C GLN A 177 17.45 -6.15 0.82
N LEU A 178 17.34 -5.95 -0.50
CA LEU A 178 16.80 -6.94 -1.44
C LEU A 178 17.67 -8.21 -1.52
N SER A 179 18.99 -8.05 -1.47
CA SER A 179 19.93 -9.18 -1.50
C SER A 179 19.89 -10.00 -0.21
N GLU A 180 19.75 -9.37 0.95
CA GLU A 180 19.53 -10.06 2.22
C GLU A 180 18.18 -10.80 2.22
N PHE A 181 17.11 -10.15 1.75
CA PHE A 181 15.75 -10.71 1.73
C PHE A 181 15.57 -11.95 0.84
N ILE A 182 16.31 -12.07 -0.27
CA ILE A 182 16.20 -13.20 -1.21
C ILE A 182 17.09 -14.39 -0.79
N ASN A 183 18.09 -14.18 0.08
CA ASN A 183 19.04 -15.21 0.50
C ASN A 183 18.62 -15.97 1.78
N VAL A 184 17.31 -16.03 2.07
CA VAL A 184 16.70 -16.70 3.25
C VAL A 184 15.87 -17.91 2.81
#